data_AF-A0A249PPL5-F1
#
_entry.id   AF-A0A249PPL5-F1
#
_cell.length_a   1.000
_cell.length_b   1.000
_cell.length_c   1.000
_cell.angle_alpha   90.00
_cell.angle_beta   90.00
_cell.angle_gamma   90.00
#
_symmetry.space_group_name_H-M   'P 1'
#
loop_
_entity.id
_entity.type
_entity.pdbx_description
1 polymer ?
#
loop_
_entity_poly.entity_id
_entity_poly.type
_entity_poly.pdbx_seq_one_letter_code
_entity_poly.pdbx_strand_id
1 'polypeptide(L)' 'MRNWFEAEPWRTGSELLSRLQAEYPGDYPDKLLRTLQRRLKVWRSEQADALLFGTLMMWTPPRRRLPL' A
#
# COMPACT_ATOMS: atom_id res chain seq x y z
N MET A 1 8.74 -6.31 -3.55
CA MET A 1 7.32 -6.52 -3.13
C MET A 1 6.45 -5.30 -3.30
N ARG A 2 6.83 -4.12 -2.77
CA ARG A 2 5.96 -2.93 -2.80
C ARG A 2 5.54 -2.53 -4.24
N ASN A 3 6.47 -2.56 -5.18
CA ASN A 3 6.23 -2.31 -6.61
C ASN A 3 5.15 -3.20 -7.25
N TRP A 4 4.95 -4.42 -6.75
CA TRP A 4 3.92 -5.34 -7.28
C TRP A 4 2.52 -4.93 -6.84
N PHE A 5 2.38 -4.40 -5.63
CA PHE A 5 1.11 -3.85 -5.13
C PHE A 5 0.86 -2.42 -5.58
N GLU A 6 1.91 -1.66 -5.90
CA GLU A 6 1.77 -0.34 -6.54
C GLU A 6 1.19 -0.48 -7.95
N ALA A 7 1.61 -1.48 -8.71
CA ALA A 7 1.04 -1.80 -10.02
C ALA A 7 -0.39 -2.36 -9.92
N GLU A 8 -0.64 -3.24 -8.93
CA GLU A 8 -1.94 -3.92 -8.78
C GLU A 8 -2.41 -3.90 -7.31
N PRO A 9 -3.01 -2.77 -6.86
CA PRO A 9 -3.39 -2.58 -5.45
C PRO A 9 -4.49 -3.50 -4.93
N TRP A 10 -5.23 -4.15 -5.85
CA TRP A 10 -6.32 -5.08 -5.55
C TRP A 10 -5.84 -6.51 -5.23
N ARG A 11 -4.55 -6.82 -5.43
CA ARG A 11 -4.01 -8.15 -5.11
C ARG A 11 -4.06 -8.46 -3.62
N THR A 12 -4.17 -9.75 -3.30
CA THR A 12 -4.39 -10.25 -1.94
C THR A 12 -3.12 -10.77 -1.27
N GLY A 13 -3.14 -10.83 0.06
CA GLY A 13 -2.06 -11.44 0.84
C GLY A 13 -1.91 -12.96 0.60
N SER A 14 -2.95 -13.62 0.11
CA SER A 14 -2.89 -15.03 -0.28
C SER A 14 -2.08 -15.20 -1.56
N GLU A 15 -2.33 -14.37 -2.58
CA GLU A 15 -1.55 -14.40 -3.83
C GLU A 15 -0.07 -14.09 -3.59
N LEU A 16 0.23 -13.16 -2.68
CA LEU A 16 1.61 -12.89 -2.26
C LEU A 16 2.26 -14.12 -1.65
N LEU A 17 1.55 -14.81 -0.77
CA LEU A 17 2.07 -15.99 -0.10
C LEU A 17 2.29 -17.13 -1.07
N SER A 18 1.34 -17.42 -1.96
CA SER A 18 1.50 -18.45 -2.99
C SER A 18 2.69 -18.16 -3.91
N ARG A 19 2.89 -16.89 -4.29
CA ARG A 19 4.06 -16.48 -5.08
C ARG A 19 5.36 -16.70 -4.32
N LEU A 20 5.40 -16.32 -3.04
CA LEU A 20 6.57 -16.52 -2.17
C LEU A 20 6.91 -18.00 -1.97
N GLN A 21 5.90 -18.85 -1.77
CA GLN A 21 6.06 -20.30 -1.64
C GLN A 21 6.56 -20.93 -2.95
N ALA A 22 6.12 -20.43 -4.10
CA ALA A 22 6.58 -20.90 -5.40
C ALA A 22 8.03 -20.47 -5.70
N GLU A 23 8.42 -19.26 -5.30
CA GLU A 23 9.76 -18.72 -5.52
C GLU A 23 10.79 -19.25 -4.51
N TYR A 24 10.37 -19.50 -3.27
CA TYR A 24 11.20 -19.99 -2.16
C TYR A 24 10.47 -21.13 -1.42
N PRO A 25 10.53 -22.36 -1.96
CA PRO A 25 9.85 -23.51 -1.35
C PRO A 25 10.46 -23.83 0.02
N GLY A 26 9.61 -23.87 1.05
CA GLY A 26 10.00 -24.22 2.43
C GLY A 26 10.24 -23.02 3.35
N ASP A 27 10.50 -21.83 2.82
CA ASP A 27 10.78 -20.63 3.63
C ASP A 27 9.52 -19.91 4.12
N TYR A 28 8.39 -20.10 3.41
CA TYR A 28 7.15 -19.36 3.65
C TYR A 28 5.97 -20.28 4.03
N PRO A 29 5.87 -20.72 5.30
CA PRO A 29 4.77 -21.55 5.76
C PRO A 29 3.43 -20.79 5.82
N ASP A 30 2.31 -21.50 5.68
CA ASP A 30 0.95 -20.92 5.62
C ASP A 30 0.58 -20.05 6.83
N LYS A 31 1.18 -20.32 7.99
CA LYS A 31 1.03 -19.51 9.21
C LYS A 31 1.40 -18.03 9.01
N LEU A 32 2.20 -17.70 7.98
CA LEU A 32 2.57 -16.32 7.66
C LEU A 32 1.45 -15.55 6.95
N LEU A 33 0.39 -16.21 6.47
CA LEU A 33 -0.71 -15.56 5.77
C LEU A 33 -1.30 -14.39 6.57
N ARG A 34 -1.58 -14.60 7.86
CA ARG A 34 -2.14 -13.54 8.73
C ARG A 34 -1.17 -12.37 8.88
N THR A 35 0.12 -12.66 8.96
CA THR A 35 1.17 -11.63 9.05
C THR A 35 1.23 -10.80 7.77
N LEU A 36 1.19 -11.45 6.60
CA LEU A 36 1.20 -10.79 5.30
C LEU A 36 -0.06 -9.94 5.09
N GLN A 37 -1.24 -10.49 5.38
CA GLN A 37 -2.51 -9.77 5.30
C GLN A 37 -2.54 -8.54 6.21
N ARG A 38 -2.05 -8.65 7.45
CA ARG A 38 -1.96 -7.51 8.38
C ARG A 38 -1.05 -6.42 7.82
N ARG A 39 0.15 -6.77 7.36
CA ARG A 39 1.10 -5.82 6.77
C ARG A 39 0.52 -5.13 5.53
N LEU A 40 -0.18 -5.89 4.68
CA LEU A 40 -0.89 -5.35 3.52
C LEU A 40 -2.01 -4.39 3.88
N LYS A 41 -2.76 -4.68 4.95
CA LYS A 41 -3.82 -3.78 5.43
C LYS A 41 -3.24 -2.44 5.89
N VAL A 42 -2.17 -2.48 6.70
CA VAL A 42 -1.48 -1.27 7.16
C VAL A 42 -0.96 -0.47 5.97
N TRP A 43 -0.25 -1.14 5.07
CA TRP A 43 0.30 -0.51 3.88
C TRP A 43 -0.78 0.17 3.02
N ARG A 44 -1.93 -0.49 2.79
CA ARG A 44 -3.04 0.12 2.04
C ARG A 44 -3.65 1.34 2.74
N SER A 45 -3.70 1.34 4.07
CA SER A 45 -4.11 2.53 4.83
C SER A 45 -3.14 3.67 4.59
N GLU A 46 -1.84 3.43 4.70
CA GLU A 46 -0.80 4.44 4.45
C GLU A 46 -0.85 4.99 3.01
N GLN A 47 -1.14 4.13 2.01
CA GLN A 47 -1.32 4.59 0.63
C GLN A 47 -2.59 5.43 0.46
N ALA A 48 -3.70 5.05 1.08
CA ALA A 48 -4.93 5.83 1.04
C ALA A 48 -4.74 7.19 1.72
N ASP A 49 -4.07 7.21 2.87
CA ASP A 49 -3.71 8.45 3.59
C ASP A 49 -2.81 9.33 2.71
N ALA A 50 -1.79 8.75 2.06
CA ALA A 50 -0.93 9.48 1.13
C ALA A 50 -1.71 10.07 -0.06
N LEU A 51 -2.70 9.36 -0.61
CA LEU A 51 -3.57 9.87 -1.68
C LEU A 51 -4.46 11.02 -1.19
N LEU A 52 -5.09 10.88 -0.03
CA LEU A 52 -6.00 11.89 0.52
C LEU A 52 -5.24 13.14 0.98
N PHE A 53 -4.15 12.98 1.73
CA PHE A 53 -3.39 14.09 2.31
C PHE A 53 -2.33 14.65 1.35
N GLY A 54 -1.75 13.84 0.46
CA GLY A 54 -0.91 14.32 -0.63
C GLY A 54 -1.69 15.15 -1.65
N THR A 55 -2.97 14.81 -1.88
CA THR A 55 -3.88 15.65 -2.69
C THR A 55 -4.33 16.90 -1.93
N LEU A 56 -4.51 16.82 -0.62
CA LEU A 56 -4.89 18.00 0.18
C LEU A 56 -3.75 19.04 0.25
N MET A 57 -2.47 18.61 0.26
CA MET A 57 -1.32 19.53 0.25
C MET A 57 -1.08 20.18 -1.11
N MET A 58 -1.50 19.55 -2.23
CA MET A 58 -1.41 20.17 -3.58
C MET A 58 -2.53 21.18 -3.86
N TRP A 59 -3.65 21.13 -3.14
CA TRP A 59 -4.66 22.19 -3.16
C TRP A 59 -4.36 23.23 -2.08
N THR A 60 -3.22 23.91 -2.19
CA THR A 60 -3.10 25.22 -1.54
C THR A 60 -3.67 26.24 -2.53
N PRO A 61 -4.89 26.79 -2.34
CA PRO A 61 -5.33 27.89 -3.19
C PRO A 61 -4.29 29.02 -3.01
N PRO A 62 -3.82 29.67 -4.10
CA PRO A 62 -2.86 30.75 -3.97
C PRO A 62 -3.45 31.76 -2.99
N ARG A 63 -2.71 32.11 -1.93
CA ARG A 63 -3.10 33.17 -1.01
C ARG A 63 -3.45 34.37 -1.87
N ARG A 64 -4.75 34.65 -2.03
CA ARG A 64 -5.24 35.87 -2.64
C ARG A 64 -4.67 36.98 -1.78
N ARG A 65 -3.60 37.60 -2.26
CA ARG A 65 -3.11 38.86 -1.75
C ARG A 65 -4.23 39.85 -2.07
N LEU A 66 -5.16 40.02 -1.14
CA LEU A 66 -6.09 41.15 -1.16
C LEU A 66 -5.22 42.40 -1.06
N PRO A 67 -5.25 43.30 -2.06
CA PRO A 67 -4.65 44.60 -1.89
C PRO A 67 -5.58 45.47 -1.02
N LEU A 68 -4.99 45.89 0.11
CA LEU A 68 -5.24 47.04 0.97
C LEU A 68 -6.62 47.15 1.65
#